data_AF-A0A1Q9KZM3-F1
#
_entry.id   AF-A0A1Q9KZM3-F1
#
_cell.length_a   1.000
_cell.length_b   1.000
_cell.length_c   1.000
_cell.angle_alpha   90.00
_cell.angle_beta   90.00
_cell.angle_gamma   90.00
#
_symmetry.space_group_name_H-M   'P 1'
#
loop_
_entity.id
_entity.type
_entity.pdbx_description
1 polymer ?
#
loop_
_entity_poly.entity_id
_entity_poly.type
_entity_poly.pdbx_seq_one_letter_code
_entity_poly.pdbx_strand_id
1 'polypeptide(L)'
;MRKITTAEALAAQIQDGATIAISGNGGGMVEADHILAAIEARFLQTGHPRDLTLIHSLGIGDRDCKGTNRFAHAEMLKRIIAGHFTWSPKMQALVKNNTIEAYCFPGGVIQALLREIGAGRPGLFTHVGLGSFVDPRNGGGKSNECTTDELVELIEIDGETKLRYRPFKVDYAILRGTYADPRGNVSLEEEAIDMDSYSMALAAHNSGGKVFVQVRDVLEAGAIEPRRVKLPGILVDGIVEHREQPQTYLGGYDLTISGQHRRLSSNDAIELVSHPVRRLIARRAARELVAGASTNFGFGIPGGIPGVALREGVPYQSLWLSVEQGVHNGMMLDDAFFG
;
A
#
# COMPACT_ATOMS: atom_id res chain seq x y z
N MET A 1 25.79 -9.72 11.29
CA MET A 1 25.24 -10.73 10.36
C MET A 1 25.05 -10.09 9.00
N ARG A 2 25.38 -10.80 7.92
CA ARG A 2 25.17 -10.31 6.54
C ARG A 2 23.69 -10.40 6.21
N LYS A 3 23.04 -9.26 5.92
CA LYS A 3 21.60 -9.16 5.63
C LYS A 3 21.25 -9.32 4.15
N ILE A 4 22.26 -9.18 3.29
CA ILE A 4 22.13 -9.24 1.83
C ILE A 4 22.04 -10.70 1.40
N THR A 5 21.01 -11.05 0.65
CA THR A 5 20.73 -12.42 0.17
C THR A 5 19.88 -12.40 -1.12
N THR A 6 19.36 -13.54 -1.55
CA THR A 6 18.53 -13.65 -2.76
C THR A 6 17.03 -13.72 -2.43
N ALA A 7 16.18 -13.43 -3.41
CA ALA A 7 14.73 -13.51 -3.26
C ALA A 7 14.27 -14.92 -2.87
N GLU A 8 14.89 -15.96 -3.44
CA GLU A 8 14.60 -17.36 -3.15
C GLU A 8 14.96 -17.72 -1.71
N ALA A 9 16.08 -17.20 -1.19
CA ALA A 9 16.50 -17.43 0.18
C ALA A 9 15.57 -16.74 1.20
N LEU A 10 14.98 -15.60 0.85
CA LEU A 10 13.93 -14.97 1.67
C LEU A 10 12.60 -15.73 1.55
N ALA A 11 12.21 -16.11 0.34
CA ALA A 11 10.99 -16.89 0.09
C ALA A 11 11.01 -18.23 0.83
N ALA A 12 12.16 -18.90 0.92
CA ALA A 12 12.34 -20.15 1.66
C ALA A 12 12.11 -20.01 3.17
N GLN A 13 12.23 -18.80 3.73
CA GLN A 13 12.00 -18.56 5.15
C GLN A 13 10.53 -18.40 5.50
N ILE A 14 9.65 -18.09 4.54
CA ILE A 14 8.21 -17.95 4.80
C ILE A 14 7.64 -19.32 5.23
N GLN A 15 6.95 -19.34 6.37
CA GLN A 15 6.38 -20.57 6.93
C GLN A 15 4.89 -20.68 6.59
N ASP A 16 4.36 -21.89 6.65
CA ASP A 16 2.91 -22.13 6.56
C ASP A 16 2.19 -21.40 7.70
N GLY A 17 0.98 -20.92 7.44
CA GLY A 17 0.15 -20.20 8.41
C GLY A 17 0.65 -18.80 8.76
N ALA A 18 1.69 -18.30 8.10
CA ALA A 18 2.29 -17.01 8.42
C ALA A 18 1.39 -15.83 8.03
N THR A 19 1.46 -14.79 8.85
CA THR A 19 0.85 -13.48 8.57
C THR A 19 1.85 -12.56 7.89
N ILE A 20 1.56 -12.17 6.64
CA ILE A 20 2.43 -11.38 5.78
C ILE A 20 1.79 -10.02 5.53
N ALA A 21 2.45 -8.95 5.93
CA ALA A 21 2.10 -7.59 5.56
C ALA A 21 2.93 -7.15 4.34
N ILE A 22 2.28 -6.57 3.33
CA ILE A 22 2.91 -6.07 2.12
C ILE A 22 2.55 -4.60 1.93
N SER A 23 3.56 -3.75 1.75
CA SER A 23 3.39 -2.36 1.34
C SER A 23 3.36 -2.28 -0.18
N GLY A 24 2.54 -1.36 -0.70
CA GLY A 24 2.50 -1.07 -2.13
C GLY A 24 1.21 -0.37 -2.53
N ASN A 25 1.18 0.10 -3.77
CA ASN A 25 0.00 0.62 -4.44
C ASN A 25 -0.08 0.07 -5.87
N GLY A 26 -1.25 0.21 -6.50
CA GLY A 26 -1.51 -0.20 -7.87
C GLY A 26 -0.50 0.42 -8.83
N GLY A 27 -0.19 -0.33 -9.90
CA GLY A 27 0.85 0.09 -10.84
C GLY A 27 2.28 -0.12 -10.32
N GLY A 28 2.47 -0.86 -9.21
CA GLY A 28 3.80 -1.32 -8.76
C GLY A 28 4.58 -0.31 -7.93
N MET A 29 3.94 0.76 -7.45
CA MET A 29 4.59 1.76 -6.59
C MET A 29 4.94 1.14 -5.23
N VAL A 30 6.23 1.19 -4.85
CA VAL A 30 6.77 0.62 -3.59
C VAL A 30 6.43 -0.86 -3.41
N GLU A 31 6.19 -1.58 -4.51
CA GLU A 31 5.88 -2.99 -4.48
C GLU A 31 7.16 -3.83 -4.68
N ALA A 32 7.42 -4.74 -3.74
CA ALA A 32 8.56 -5.66 -3.77
C ALA A 32 8.29 -6.93 -4.62
N ASP A 33 7.80 -6.74 -5.85
CA ASP A 33 7.29 -7.82 -6.71
C ASP A 33 8.31 -8.93 -6.99
N HIS A 34 9.63 -8.64 -6.96
CA HIS A 34 10.66 -9.65 -7.16
C HIS A 34 10.69 -10.67 -6.01
N ILE A 35 10.49 -10.20 -4.76
CA ILE A 35 10.33 -11.09 -3.60
C ILE A 35 8.99 -11.84 -3.69
N LEU A 36 7.92 -11.15 -4.08
CA LEU A 36 6.58 -11.77 -4.21
C LEU A 36 6.58 -12.89 -5.27
N ALA A 37 7.27 -12.67 -6.39
CA ALA A 37 7.47 -13.66 -7.45
C ALA A 37 8.24 -14.89 -6.96
N ALA A 38 9.27 -14.71 -6.13
CA ALA A 38 10.02 -15.83 -5.56
C ALA A 38 9.16 -16.67 -4.60
N ILE A 39 8.28 -16.03 -3.81
CA ILE A 39 7.34 -16.73 -2.92
C ILE A 39 6.34 -17.55 -3.73
N GLU A 40 5.75 -16.95 -4.77
CA GLU A 40 4.84 -17.66 -5.69
C GLU A 40 5.54 -18.84 -6.38
N ALA A 41 6.74 -18.62 -6.93
CA ALA A 41 7.51 -19.66 -7.59
C ALA A 41 7.80 -20.83 -6.66
N ARG A 42 8.15 -20.55 -5.39
CA ARG A 42 8.34 -21.59 -4.37
C ARG A 42 7.04 -22.39 -4.13
N PHE A 43 5.90 -21.71 -4.00
CA PHE A 43 4.61 -22.40 -3.84
C PHE A 43 4.30 -23.30 -5.03
N LEU A 44 4.45 -22.79 -6.26
CA LEU A 44 4.20 -23.58 -7.47
C LEU A 44 5.13 -24.80 -7.61
N GLN A 45 6.37 -24.71 -7.11
CA GLN A 45 7.34 -25.81 -7.17
C GLN A 45 7.17 -26.83 -6.04
N THR A 46 6.77 -26.39 -4.85
CA THR A 46 6.87 -27.20 -3.62
C THR A 46 5.53 -27.46 -2.94
N GLY A 47 4.48 -26.72 -3.30
CA GLY A 47 3.21 -26.68 -2.58
C GLY A 47 3.24 -25.84 -1.30
N HIS A 48 4.36 -25.15 -0.99
CA HIS A 48 4.55 -24.34 0.22
C HIS A 48 5.09 -22.94 -0.11
N PRO A 49 4.75 -21.88 0.65
CA PRO A 49 3.98 -21.91 1.90
C PRO A 49 2.45 -22.03 1.69
N ARG A 50 1.76 -22.56 2.69
CA ARG A 50 0.30 -22.74 2.73
C ARG A 50 -0.38 -21.91 3.81
N ASP A 51 -1.69 -21.73 3.66
CA ASP A 51 -2.58 -21.13 4.65
C ASP A 51 -2.16 -19.74 5.15
N LEU A 52 -1.55 -18.94 4.27
CA LEU A 52 -1.09 -17.60 4.61
C LEU A 52 -2.25 -16.65 4.95
N THR A 53 -1.95 -15.66 5.79
CA THR A 53 -2.77 -14.45 5.95
C THR A 53 -2.06 -13.27 5.32
N LEU A 54 -2.68 -12.61 4.34
CA LEU A 54 -2.11 -11.47 3.63
C LEU A 54 -2.76 -10.15 4.07
N ILE A 55 -1.96 -9.12 4.35
CA ILE A 55 -2.44 -7.79 4.72
C ILE A 55 -1.81 -6.71 3.85
N HIS A 56 -2.63 -5.80 3.32
CA HIS A 56 -2.15 -4.60 2.62
C HIS A 56 -3.19 -3.46 2.68
N SER A 57 -2.73 -2.21 2.80
CA SER A 57 -3.62 -1.06 3.04
C SER A 57 -4.28 -0.50 1.78
N LEU A 58 -3.58 -0.51 0.64
CA LEU A 58 -4.10 -0.08 -0.66
C LEU A 58 -4.05 -1.25 -1.65
N GLY A 59 -4.78 -1.19 -2.75
CA GLY A 59 -4.75 -2.26 -3.75
C GLY A 59 -3.38 -2.35 -4.42
N ILE A 60 -2.88 -3.57 -4.60
CA ILE A 60 -1.54 -3.88 -5.13
C ILE A 60 -1.69 -4.74 -6.40
N GLY A 61 -0.81 -4.57 -7.38
CA GLY A 61 -0.80 -5.34 -8.63
C GLY A 61 -1.11 -4.54 -9.89
N ASP A 62 -1.19 -5.26 -11.00
CA ASP A 62 -1.26 -4.76 -12.38
C ASP A 62 -2.61 -5.03 -13.06
N ARG A 63 -3.59 -5.56 -12.32
CA ARG A 63 -4.87 -6.10 -12.83
C ARG A 63 -4.71 -7.37 -13.68
N ASP A 64 -3.59 -8.08 -13.58
CA ASP A 64 -3.35 -9.33 -14.28
C ASP A 64 -2.63 -10.36 -13.39
N CYS A 65 -1.30 -10.33 -13.33
CA CYS A 65 -0.50 -11.41 -12.76
C CYS A 65 0.47 -10.99 -11.66
N LYS A 66 0.73 -9.69 -11.45
CA LYS A 66 1.72 -9.20 -10.48
C LYS A 66 1.09 -8.78 -9.15
N GLY A 67 1.92 -8.44 -8.17
CA GLY A 67 1.48 -7.98 -6.86
C GLY A 67 0.72 -9.06 -6.09
N THR A 68 -0.44 -8.73 -5.52
CA THR A 68 -1.21 -9.70 -4.72
C THR A 68 -1.78 -10.86 -5.54
N ASN A 69 -1.81 -10.75 -6.89
CA ASN A 69 -2.18 -11.88 -7.74
C ASN A 69 -1.25 -13.09 -7.56
N ARG A 70 -0.01 -12.86 -7.11
CA ARG A 70 0.99 -13.90 -6.85
C ARG A 70 0.67 -14.77 -5.64
N PHE A 71 -0.20 -14.29 -4.76
CA PHE A 71 -0.72 -15.03 -3.60
C PHE A 71 -2.09 -15.64 -3.89
N ALA A 72 -2.70 -15.35 -5.05
CA ALA A 72 -4.06 -15.76 -5.37
C ALA A 72 -4.12 -17.21 -5.90
N HIS A 73 -3.55 -18.13 -5.12
CA HIS A 73 -3.62 -19.57 -5.34
C HIS A 73 -4.40 -20.22 -4.21
N ALA A 74 -5.29 -21.16 -4.54
CA ALA A 74 -5.93 -21.99 -3.53
C ALA A 74 -4.84 -22.72 -2.72
N GLU A 75 -5.11 -22.98 -1.44
CA GLU A 75 -4.18 -23.62 -0.48
C GLU A 75 -2.96 -22.78 -0.07
N MET A 76 -2.47 -21.88 -0.92
CA MET A 76 -1.42 -20.92 -0.55
C MET A 76 -1.94 -19.89 0.44
N LEU A 77 -3.10 -19.30 0.13
CA LEU A 77 -3.70 -18.23 0.90
C LEU A 77 -4.96 -18.72 1.60
N LYS A 78 -5.03 -18.52 2.91
CA LYS A 78 -6.22 -18.78 3.72
C LYS A 78 -7.06 -17.52 3.90
N ARG A 79 -6.40 -16.37 4.15
CA ARG A 79 -7.07 -15.13 4.56
C ARG A 79 -6.44 -13.90 3.91
N ILE A 80 -7.26 -12.91 3.56
CA ILE A 80 -6.82 -11.57 3.18
C ILE A 80 -7.49 -10.49 4.02
N ILE A 81 -6.73 -9.48 4.45
CA ILE A 81 -7.23 -8.24 5.06
C ILE A 81 -6.71 -7.08 4.21
N ALA A 82 -7.58 -6.45 3.43
CA ALA A 82 -7.17 -5.49 2.42
C ALA A 82 -8.02 -4.20 2.43
N GLY A 83 -7.42 -3.10 1.99
CA GLY A 83 -8.15 -1.88 1.66
C GLY A 83 -9.16 -2.07 0.54
N HIS A 84 -8.71 -2.76 -0.51
CA HIS A 84 -9.49 -3.25 -1.64
C HIS A 84 -8.61 -4.19 -2.47
N PHE A 85 -9.23 -5.06 -3.25
CA PHE A 85 -8.54 -6.04 -4.11
C PHE A 85 -8.77 -5.78 -5.62
N THR A 86 -9.09 -4.54 -5.99
CA THR A 86 -9.42 -4.12 -7.38
C THR A 86 -8.31 -4.41 -8.38
N TRP A 87 -7.05 -4.34 -7.95
CA TRP A 87 -5.87 -4.58 -8.80
C TRP A 87 -5.51 -6.07 -8.95
N SER A 88 -6.31 -6.96 -8.37
CA SER A 88 -6.05 -8.39 -8.37
C SER A 88 -7.31 -9.20 -8.72
N PRO A 89 -7.58 -9.43 -10.02
CA PRO A 89 -8.77 -10.18 -10.45
C PRO A 89 -8.76 -11.63 -9.97
N LYS A 90 -7.58 -12.26 -9.86
CA LYS A 90 -7.46 -13.62 -9.30
C LYS A 90 -7.88 -13.65 -7.83
N MET A 91 -7.47 -12.65 -7.05
CA MET A 91 -7.89 -12.52 -5.65
C MET A 91 -9.40 -12.31 -5.53
N GLN A 92 -9.98 -11.43 -6.36
CA GLN A 92 -11.43 -11.24 -6.42
C GLN A 92 -12.18 -12.55 -6.69
N ALA A 93 -11.66 -13.40 -7.58
CA ALA A 93 -12.27 -14.70 -7.84
C ALA A 93 -12.25 -15.61 -6.61
N LEU A 94 -11.13 -15.69 -5.88
CA LEU A 94 -11.05 -16.49 -4.65
C LEU A 94 -12.02 -15.99 -3.57
N VAL A 95 -12.12 -14.68 -3.38
CA VAL A 95 -13.05 -14.06 -2.43
C VAL A 95 -14.50 -14.36 -2.82
N LYS A 96 -14.87 -14.10 -4.08
CA LYS A 96 -16.23 -14.31 -4.60
C LYS A 96 -16.67 -15.77 -4.50
N ASN A 97 -15.74 -16.70 -4.70
CA ASN A 97 -16.01 -18.13 -4.67
C ASN A 97 -15.94 -18.74 -3.25
N ASN A 98 -15.87 -17.92 -2.20
CA ASN A 98 -15.71 -18.37 -0.81
C ASN A 98 -14.51 -19.31 -0.60
N THR A 99 -13.46 -19.21 -1.44
CA THR A 99 -12.27 -20.07 -1.37
C THR A 99 -11.33 -19.66 -0.25
N ILE A 100 -11.30 -18.36 0.06
CA ILE A 100 -10.48 -17.77 1.13
C ILE A 100 -11.33 -16.85 2.00
N GLU A 101 -10.91 -16.66 3.24
CA GLU A 101 -11.47 -15.65 4.12
C GLU A 101 -11.01 -14.26 3.68
N ALA A 102 -11.87 -13.25 3.80
CA ALA A 102 -11.62 -11.92 3.27
C ALA A 102 -12.26 -10.83 4.12
N TYR A 103 -11.43 -9.88 4.53
CA TYR A 103 -11.85 -8.63 5.18
C TYR A 103 -11.50 -7.45 4.30
N CYS A 104 -12.46 -6.54 4.14
CA CYS A 104 -12.28 -5.25 3.49
C CYS A 104 -12.36 -4.17 4.57
N PHE A 105 -11.21 -3.66 5.00
CA PHE A 105 -11.12 -2.57 5.99
C PHE A 105 -10.70 -1.28 5.32
N PRO A 106 -11.04 -0.10 5.86
CA PRO A 106 -10.56 1.17 5.32
C PRO A 106 -9.02 1.19 5.27
N GLY A 107 -8.41 1.63 4.16
CA GLY A 107 -6.95 1.57 4.00
C GLY A 107 -6.18 2.28 5.11
N GLY A 108 -6.62 3.49 5.49
CA GLY A 108 -6.04 4.22 6.63
C GLY A 108 -6.21 3.53 7.98
N VAL A 109 -7.26 2.71 8.17
CA VAL A 109 -7.42 1.87 9.36
C VAL A 109 -6.35 0.78 9.38
N ILE A 110 -6.06 0.13 8.26
CA ILE A 110 -5.00 -0.90 8.17
C ILE A 110 -3.64 -0.28 8.49
N GLN A 111 -3.31 0.88 7.88
CA GLN A 111 -2.05 1.59 8.14
C GLN A 111 -1.89 1.95 9.62
N ALA A 112 -2.94 2.53 10.22
CA ALA A 112 -2.93 2.89 11.63
C ALA A 112 -2.89 1.66 12.54
N LEU A 113 -3.58 0.56 12.20
CA LEU A 113 -3.54 -0.68 12.96
C LEU A 113 -2.14 -1.31 12.97
N LEU A 114 -1.44 -1.33 11.83
CA LEU A 114 -0.05 -1.79 11.77
C LEU A 114 0.87 -0.93 12.65
N ARG A 115 0.66 0.40 12.67
CA ARG A 115 1.37 1.28 13.62
C ARG A 115 1.06 0.92 15.08
N GLU A 116 -0.20 0.67 15.43
CA GLU A 116 -0.59 0.28 16.79
C GLU A 116 -0.01 -1.09 17.19
N ILE A 117 0.04 -2.05 16.27
CA ILE A 117 0.70 -3.35 16.45
C ILE A 117 2.20 -3.13 16.72
N GLY A 118 2.87 -2.34 15.88
CA GLY A 118 4.29 -2.01 16.07
C GLY A 118 4.56 -1.30 17.39
N ALA A 119 3.62 -0.50 17.89
CA ALA A 119 3.72 0.16 19.20
C ALA A 119 3.31 -0.74 20.38
N GLY A 120 2.87 -1.98 20.16
CA GLY A 120 2.41 -2.89 21.20
C GLY A 120 1.11 -2.46 21.88
N ARG A 121 0.25 -1.70 21.18
CA ARG A 121 -1.02 -1.21 21.73
C ARG A 121 -2.12 -2.27 21.62
N PRO A 122 -3.16 -2.19 22.48
CA PRO A 122 -4.23 -3.18 22.51
C PRO A 122 -5.13 -3.20 21.26
N GLY A 123 -5.01 -2.24 20.35
CA GLY A 123 -5.75 -2.15 19.09
C GLY A 123 -5.85 -0.72 18.59
N LEU A 124 -6.44 -0.54 17.41
CA LEU A 124 -6.77 0.78 16.90
C LEU A 124 -8.19 1.16 17.32
N PHE A 125 -8.33 2.26 18.05
CA PHE A 125 -9.60 2.84 18.44
C PHE A 125 -9.97 3.99 17.50
N THR A 126 -11.09 3.88 16.80
CA THR A 126 -11.51 4.92 15.84
C THR A 126 -13.02 4.89 15.58
N HIS A 127 -13.56 6.00 15.10
CA HIS A 127 -14.94 6.05 14.60
C HIS A 127 -15.06 5.59 13.14
N VAL A 128 -13.93 5.51 12.42
CA VAL A 128 -13.89 5.16 10.99
C VAL A 128 -14.45 3.75 10.81
N GLY A 129 -15.56 3.64 10.08
CA GLY A 129 -16.28 2.39 9.85
C GLY A 129 -17.61 2.27 10.61
N LEU A 130 -17.90 3.13 11.59
CA LEU A 130 -19.18 3.10 12.31
C LEU A 130 -20.37 3.28 11.33
N GLY A 131 -21.40 2.46 11.50
CA GLY A 131 -22.61 2.48 10.67
C GLY A 131 -22.43 1.94 9.24
N SER A 132 -21.20 1.66 8.80
CA SER A 132 -20.91 0.99 7.53
C SER A 132 -20.98 -0.53 7.65
N PHE A 133 -20.71 -1.28 6.57
CA PHE A 133 -20.53 -2.73 6.62
C PHE A 133 -19.33 -3.20 7.47
N VAL A 134 -18.38 -2.29 7.77
CA VAL A 134 -17.22 -2.57 8.64
C VAL A 134 -17.60 -2.56 10.12
N ASP A 135 -18.72 -1.92 10.46
CA ASP A 135 -19.29 -2.00 11.79
C ASP A 135 -19.64 -3.47 12.10
N PRO A 136 -19.25 -4.04 13.26
CA PRO A 136 -19.54 -5.44 13.58
C PRO A 136 -21.04 -5.74 13.62
N ARG A 137 -21.90 -4.73 13.81
CA ARG A 137 -23.37 -4.90 13.71
C ARG A 137 -23.85 -5.16 12.27
N ASN A 138 -23.06 -4.79 11.27
CA ASN A 138 -23.41 -4.81 9.86
C ASN A 138 -22.52 -5.74 9.02
N GLY A 139 -21.64 -6.53 9.66
CA GLY A 139 -20.79 -7.50 8.97
C GLY A 139 -19.33 -7.48 9.40
N GLY A 140 -18.86 -6.48 10.15
CA GLY A 140 -17.49 -6.47 10.68
C GLY A 140 -16.39 -6.43 9.60
N GLY A 141 -16.74 -5.96 8.39
CA GLY A 141 -15.84 -5.87 7.24
C GLY A 141 -15.63 -7.18 6.49
N LYS A 142 -16.36 -8.24 6.86
CA LYS A 142 -16.33 -9.55 6.18
C LYS A 142 -16.87 -9.39 4.76
N SER A 143 -16.13 -9.92 3.78
CA SER A 143 -16.44 -9.76 2.35
C SER A 143 -17.13 -10.96 1.72
N ASN A 144 -17.23 -12.08 2.43
CA ASN A 144 -17.88 -13.30 1.96
C ASN A 144 -18.34 -14.17 3.15
N GLU A 145 -19.00 -15.31 2.86
CA GLU A 145 -19.67 -16.15 3.86
C GLU A 145 -18.71 -17.06 4.63
N CYS A 146 -17.61 -17.49 4.01
CA CYS A 146 -16.62 -18.33 4.71
C CYS A 146 -15.80 -17.55 5.74
N THR A 147 -15.85 -16.22 5.72
CA THR A 147 -15.20 -15.37 6.71
C THR A 147 -16.05 -15.27 7.97
N THR A 148 -15.54 -15.78 9.09
CA THR A 148 -16.34 -15.89 10.32
C THR A 148 -15.73 -15.20 11.54
N ASP A 149 -14.41 -15.06 11.65
CA ASP A 149 -13.77 -14.44 12.82
C ASP A 149 -14.20 -12.98 13.02
N GLU A 150 -14.32 -12.58 14.29
CA GLU A 150 -14.61 -11.19 14.67
C GLU A 150 -13.32 -10.42 14.92
N LEU A 151 -12.98 -9.51 14.00
CA LEU A 151 -11.76 -8.68 14.07
C LEU A 151 -12.03 -7.22 14.47
N VAL A 152 -13.30 -6.83 14.52
CA VAL A 152 -13.76 -5.49 14.89
C VAL A 152 -14.74 -5.62 16.04
N GLU A 153 -14.60 -4.77 17.06
CA GLU A 153 -15.50 -4.74 18.20
C GLU A 153 -15.96 -3.31 18.50
N LEU A 154 -17.16 -3.17 19.07
CA LEU A 154 -17.63 -1.90 19.62
C LEU A 154 -17.10 -1.73 21.03
N ILE A 155 -16.65 -0.52 21.34
CA ILE A 155 -16.23 -0.12 22.68
C ILE A 155 -16.79 1.27 23.00
N GLU A 156 -16.80 1.61 24.29
CA GLU A 156 -17.14 2.96 24.75
C GLU A 156 -15.88 3.64 25.29
N ILE A 157 -15.57 4.84 24.79
CA ILE A 157 -14.49 5.70 25.30
C ILE A 157 -15.11 7.08 25.56
N ASP A 158 -15.03 7.54 26.81
CA ASP A 158 -15.54 8.86 27.23
C ASP A 158 -17.02 9.11 26.87
N GLY A 159 -17.83 8.05 26.85
CA GLY A 159 -19.26 8.11 26.50
C GLY A 159 -19.56 8.14 25.00
N GLU A 160 -18.54 7.95 24.15
CA GLU A 160 -18.69 7.80 22.71
C GLU A 160 -18.37 6.37 22.27
N THR A 161 -19.28 5.78 21.50
CA THR A 161 -19.04 4.50 20.82
C THR A 161 -17.92 4.65 19.79
N LYS A 162 -16.92 3.76 19.86
CA LYS A 162 -15.84 3.61 18.89
C LYS A 162 -15.76 2.16 18.40
N LEU A 163 -15.07 1.97 17.28
CA LEU A 163 -14.60 0.66 16.83
C LEU A 163 -13.19 0.41 17.36
N ARG A 164 -12.96 -0.78 17.89
CA ARG A 164 -11.62 -1.35 18.08
C ARG A 164 -11.35 -2.37 17.00
N TYR A 165 -10.33 -2.09 16.18
CA TYR A 165 -9.74 -3.09 15.31
C TYR A 165 -8.68 -3.87 16.10
N ARG A 166 -8.82 -5.20 16.15
CA ARG A 166 -7.98 -6.06 16.98
C ARG A 166 -6.57 -6.20 16.38
N PRO A 167 -5.50 -6.10 17.19
CA PRO A 167 -4.15 -6.33 16.73
C PRO A 167 -3.93 -7.83 16.46
N PHE A 168 -2.97 -8.12 15.59
CA PHE A 168 -2.53 -9.47 15.27
C PHE A 168 -1.02 -9.49 15.13
N LYS A 169 -0.43 -10.68 15.26
CA LYS A 169 1.00 -10.88 15.05
C LYS A 169 1.31 -10.73 13.55
N VAL A 170 2.34 -9.98 13.21
CA VAL A 170 2.88 -9.91 11.84
C VAL A 170 4.16 -10.74 11.78
N ASP A 171 4.14 -11.87 11.08
CA ASP A 171 5.30 -12.76 10.97
C ASP A 171 6.31 -12.26 9.94
N TYR A 172 5.83 -11.63 8.85
CA TYR A 172 6.68 -11.07 7.81
C TYR A 172 6.17 -9.72 7.33
N ALA A 173 7.06 -8.74 7.19
CA ALA A 173 6.83 -7.54 6.40
C ALA A 173 7.67 -7.61 5.13
N ILE A 174 7.03 -7.50 3.96
CA ILE A 174 7.71 -7.46 2.67
C ILE A 174 7.60 -6.05 2.12
N LEU A 175 8.74 -5.38 2.02
CA LEU A 175 8.85 -3.95 1.75
C LEU A 175 9.80 -3.68 0.59
N ARG A 176 9.78 -2.44 0.11
CA ARG A 176 10.65 -1.95 -0.94
C ARG A 176 11.30 -0.63 -0.55
N GLY A 177 12.52 -0.42 -1.01
CA GLY A 177 13.18 0.88 -1.01
C GLY A 177 14.06 1.07 -2.25
N THR A 178 14.76 2.19 -2.28
CA THR A 178 15.67 2.54 -3.37
C THR A 178 17.07 1.99 -3.10
N TYR A 179 17.65 2.36 -1.95
CA TYR A 179 19.01 1.98 -1.58
C TYR A 179 19.04 1.31 -0.22
N ALA A 180 19.98 0.38 -0.04
CA ALA A 180 20.37 -0.11 1.28
C ALA A 180 21.86 0.10 1.56
N ASP A 181 22.25 0.09 2.83
CA ASP A 181 23.65 -0.01 3.25
C ASP A 181 23.95 -1.40 3.89
N PRO A 182 25.24 -1.76 4.14
CA PRO A 182 25.59 -3.05 4.73
C PRO A 182 25.12 -3.25 6.18
N ARG A 183 24.69 -2.19 6.88
CA ARG A 183 24.05 -2.27 8.21
C ARG A 183 22.55 -2.55 8.11
N GLY A 184 22.00 -2.44 6.90
CA GLY A 184 20.61 -2.69 6.55
C GLY A 184 19.72 -1.45 6.63
N ASN A 185 20.29 -0.25 6.76
CA ASN A 185 19.49 0.97 6.62
C ASN A 185 18.97 1.07 5.19
N VAL A 186 17.71 1.46 5.02
CA VAL A 186 17.08 1.61 3.71
C VAL A 186 16.52 3.02 3.55
N SER A 187 16.72 3.59 2.37
CA SER A 187 16.13 4.86 1.93
C SER A 187 15.18 4.64 0.75
N LEU A 188 14.25 5.58 0.57
CA LEU A 188 13.15 5.51 -0.41
C LEU A 188 13.17 6.73 -1.37
N GLU A 189 14.29 7.45 -1.46
CA GLU A 189 14.34 8.77 -2.07
C GLU A 189 14.07 8.79 -3.58
N GLU A 190 14.02 7.63 -4.24
CA GLU A 190 13.68 7.51 -5.65
C GLU A 190 12.40 6.71 -5.91
N GLU A 191 11.74 6.25 -4.84
CA GLU A 191 10.42 5.65 -4.93
C GLU A 191 9.35 6.71 -5.21
N ALA A 192 8.22 6.29 -5.79
CA ALA A 192 7.12 7.19 -6.11
C ALA A 192 6.41 7.74 -4.86
N ILE A 193 6.40 6.95 -3.78
CA ILE A 193 5.69 7.22 -2.52
C ILE A 193 6.44 6.53 -1.37
N ASP A 194 6.17 6.94 -0.13
CA ASP A 194 6.78 6.36 1.08
C ASP A 194 5.88 5.34 1.80
N MET A 195 4.57 5.56 1.75
CA MET A 195 3.53 4.68 2.31
C MET A 195 3.73 4.33 3.80
N ASP A 196 3.21 3.17 4.22
CA ASP A 196 3.20 2.61 5.57
C ASP A 196 4.43 1.74 5.88
N SER A 197 5.49 1.86 5.08
CA SER A 197 6.71 1.05 5.12
C SER A 197 7.34 0.94 6.52
N TYR A 198 7.54 2.08 7.20
CA TYR A 198 8.12 2.10 8.55
C TYR A 198 7.22 1.42 9.59
N SER A 199 5.92 1.74 9.61
CA SER A 199 4.96 1.14 10.54
C SER A 199 4.85 -0.36 10.35
N MET A 200 4.90 -0.84 9.11
CA MET A 200 4.84 -2.26 8.78
C MET A 200 6.12 -3.00 9.20
N ALA A 201 7.30 -2.39 8.99
CA ALA A 201 8.56 -2.93 9.51
C ALA A 201 8.54 -3.05 11.03
N LEU A 202 8.07 -2.00 11.72
CA LEU A 202 7.95 -1.99 13.17
C LEU A 202 6.95 -3.05 13.67
N ALA A 203 5.82 -3.20 12.98
CA ALA A 203 4.80 -4.21 13.29
C ALA A 203 5.37 -5.64 13.25
N ALA A 204 6.09 -5.99 12.18
CA ALA A 204 6.73 -7.29 12.06
C ALA A 204 7.83 -7.48 13.10
N HIS A 205 8.75 -6.52 13.23
CA HIS A 205 9.88 -6.61 14.17
C HIS A 205 9.41 -6.79 15.62
N ASN A 206 8.49 -5.96 16.10
CA ASN A 206 7.99 -6.03 17.48
C ASN A 206 7.01 -7.19 17.70
N SER A 207 6.51 -7.82 16.63
CA SER A 207 5.80 -9.10 16.69
C SER A 207 6.74 -10.32 16.78
N GLY A 208 8.06 -10.11 16.77
CA GLY A 208 9.05 -11.19 16.65
C GLY A 208 9.08 -11.84 15.26
N GLY A 209 8.54 -11.14 14.25
CA GLY A 209 8.60 -11.51 12.85
C GLY A 209 9.89 -11.05 12.18
N LYS A 210 9.90 -11.07 10.84
CA LYS A 210 11.04 -10.64 10.01
C LYS A 210 10.66 -9.57 9.01
N VAL A 211 11.59 -8.67 8.72
CA VAL A 211 11.42 -7.63 7.70
C VAL A 211 12.34 -7.90 6.51
N PHE A 212 11.72 -8.09 5.34
CA PHE A 212 12.37 -8.35 4.08
C PHE A 212 12.21 -7.16 3.15
N VAL A 213 13.32 -6.66 2.62
CA VAL A 213 13.32 -5.44 1.81
C VAL A 213 13.98 -5.69 0.46
N GLN A 214 13.24 -5.40 -0.60
CA GLN A 214 13.79 -5.29 -1.95
C GLN A 214 14.35 -3.87 -2.14
N VAL A 215 15.57 -3.77 -2.65
CA VAL A 215 16.18 -2.48 -3.01
C VAL A 215 16.76 -2.54 -4.41
N ARG A 216 16.90 -1.39 -5.07
CA ARG A 216 17.56 -1.35 -6.37
C ARG A 216 19.06 -1.60 -6.26
N ASP A 217 19.73 -0.95 -5.32
CA ASP A 217 21.18 -1.03 -5.15
C ASP A 217 21.57 -1.09 -3.67
N VAL A 218 22.70 -1.75 -3.38
CA VAL A 218 23.31 -1.75 -2.05
C VAL A 218 24.59 -0.92 -2.09
N LEU A 219 24.57 0.21 -1.38
CA LEU A 219 25.66 1.18 -1.33
C LEU A 219 26.73 0.81 -0.30
N GLU A 220 27.83 1.56 -0.30
CA GLU A 220 28.86 1.47 0.73
C GLU A 220 28.33 1.92 2.11
N ALA A 221 28.98 1.46 3.17
CA ALA A 221 28.60 1.83 4.54
C ALA A 221 28.70 3.35 4.77
N GLY A 222 27.62 3.96 5.24
CA GLY A 222 27.55 5.40 5.49
C GLY A 222 27.23 6.26 4.27
N ALA A 223 26.98 5.66 3.09
CA ALA A 223 26.57 6.40 1.89
C ALA A 223 25.15 6.99 1.99
N ILE A 224 24.27 6.35 2.77
CA ILE A 224 22.92 6.87 3.03
C ILE A 224 23.00 7.93 4.12
N GLU A 225 22.55 9.16 3.79
CA GLU A 225 22.44 10.24 4.76
C GLU A 225 21.51 9.81 5.92
N PRO A 226 21.90 10.00 7.21
CA PRO A 226 21.09 9.56 8.35
C PRO A 226 19.65 10.09 8.35
N ARG A 227 19.41 11.29 7.80
CA ARG A 227 18.06 11.88 7.68
C ARG A 227 17.21 11.26 6.58
N ARG A 228 17.82 10.53 5.64
CA ARG A 228 17.15 9.82 4.54
C ARG A 228 16.86 8.36 4.86
N VAL A 229 17.36 7.85 6.00
CA VAL A 229 17.05 6.50 6.45
C VAL A 229 15.56 6.41 6.79
N LYS A 230 14.80 5.70 5.95
CA LYS A 230 13.37 5.46 6.16
C LYS A 230 13.13 4.20 6.98
N LEU A 231 13.86 3.13 6.69
CA LEU A 231 13.85 1.91 7.49
C LEU A 231 15.21 1.78 8.20
N PRO A 232 15.24 1.95 9.53
CA PRO A 232 16.45 1.72 10.32
C PRO A 232 16.89 0.27 10.19
N GLY A 233 18.18 0.06 9.99
CA GLY A 233 18.72 -1.28 9.77
C GLY A 233 18.47 -2.25 10.91
N ILE A 234 18.22 -1.78 12.14
CA ILE A 234 17.85 -2.66 13.26
C ILE A 234 16.53 -3.42 13.03
N LEU A 235 15.61 -2.85 12.25
CA LEU A 235 14.32 -3.48 11.93
C LEU A 235 14.43 -4.49 10.78
N VAL A 236 15.45 -4.37 9.93
CA VAL A 236 15.58 -5.12 8.67
C VAL A 236 16.34 -6.44 8.88
N ASP A 237 15.80 -7.55 8.42
CA ASP A 237 16.40 -8.89 8.58
C ASP A 237 16.99 -9.42 7.27
N GLY A 238 16.39 -9.09 6.14
CA GLY A 238 16.80 -9.59 4.82
C GLY A 238 16.70 -8.52 3.75
N ILE A 239 17.71 -8.42 2.89
CA ILE A 239 17.78 -7.46 1.79
C ILE A 239 18.08 -8.20 0.49
N VAL A 240 17.31 -7.88 -0.55
CA VAL A 240 17.52 -8.37 -1.91
C VAL A 240 17.80 -7.17 -2.82
N GLU A 241 18.92 -7.23 -3.52
CA GLU A 241 19.24 -6.28 -4.58
C GLU A 241 18.53 -6.69 -5.88
N HIS A 242 17.82 -5.76 -6.51
CA HIS A 242 17.20 -5.91 -7.82
C HIS A 242 17.47 -4.65 -8.65
N ARG A 243 18.62 -4.62 -9.33
CA ARG A 243 19.12 -3.45 -10.09
C ARG A 243 18.14 -2.93 -11.15
N GLU A 244 17.34 -3.81 -11.73
CA GLU A 244 16.34 -3.49 -12.76
C GLU A 244 14.97 -3.07 -12.18
N GLN A 245 14.87 -2.86 -10.86
CA GLN A 245 13.64 -2.42 -10.20
C GLN A 245 13.10 -1.13 -10.83
N PRO A 246 11.92 -1.14 -11.48
CA PRO A 246 11.34 0.07 -12.05
C PRO A 246 10.53 0.83 -10.99
N GLN A 247 10.38 2.16 -11.12
CA GLN A 247 9.55 2.96 -10.19
C GLN A 247 8.09 2.51 -10.17
N THR A 248 7.57 2.09 -11.33
CA THR A 248 6.22 1.55 -11.54
C THR A 248 6.26 0.46 -12.62
N TYR A 249 5.17 -0.27 -12.83
CA TYR A 249 5.07 -1.26 -13.89
C TYR A 249 5.09 -0.70 -15.31
N LEU A 250 4.89 0.61 -15.49
CA LEU A 250 5.06 1.25 -16.80
C LEU A 250 6.53 1.32 -17.24
N GLY A 251 7.46 1.02 -16.33
CA GLY A 251 8.89 1.03 -16.60
C GLY A 251 9.46 2.44 -16.72
N GLY A 252 10.76 2.50 -17.02
CA GLY A 252 11.50 3.75 -17.06
C GLY A 252 11.77 4.33 -15.67
N TYR A 253 12.42 5.49 -15.68
CA TYR A 253 12.80 6.23 -14.49
C TYR A 253 12.52 7.72 -14.73
N ASP A 254 11.58 8.29 -13.97
CA ASP A 254 11.15 9.69 -14.05
C ASP A 254 11.52 10.44 -12.77
N LEU A 255 12.41 11.42 -12.91
CA LEU A 255 12.90 12.27 -11.83
C LEU A 255 11.80 13.16 -11.20
N THR A 256 10.67 13.32 -11.88
CA THR A 256 9.51 14.06 -11.35
C THR A 256 8.66 13.20 -10.42
N ILE A 257 8.66 11.88 -10.59
CA ILE A 257 7.99 10.93 -9.70
C ILE A 257 8.74 10.81 -8.36
N SER A 258 10.08 10.79 -8.40
CA SER A 258 10.91 10.81 -7.19
C SER A 258 10.98 12.18 -6.51
N GLY A 259 10.39 13.23 -7.10
CA GLY A 259 10.48 14.59 -6.61
C GLY A 259 11.87 15.25 -6.73
N GLN A 260 12.84 14.57 -7.37
CA GLN A 260 14.19 15.11 -7.59
C GLN A 260 14.17 16.29 -8.57
N HIS A 261 13.25 16.28 -9.54
CA HIS A 261 13.07 17.34 -10.53
C HIS A 261 11.63 17.88 -10.52
N ARG A 262 11.48 19.16 -10.86
CA ARG A 262 10.17 19.76 -11.14
C ARG A 262 10.01 19.93 -12.64
N ARG A 263 8.88 19.49 -13.19
CA ARG A 263 8.49 19.84 -14.56
C ARG A 263 8.01 21.28 -14.57
N LEU A 264 8.33 22.03 -15.63
CA LEU A 264 7.69 23.33 -15.88
C LEU A 264 6.19 23.10 -16.04
N SER A 265 5.39 23.53 -15.06
CA SER A 265 3.94 23.44 -15.13
C SER A 265 3.39 24.57 -15.99
N SER A 266 2.92 24.27 -17.20
CA SER A 266 2.04 25.16 -17.94
C SER A 266 0.57 24.90 -17.55
N ASN A 267 -0.35 25.80 -17.90
CA ASN A 267 -1.79 25.56 -17.72
C ASN A 267 -2.31 24.34 -18.53
N ASP A 268 -1.50 23.82 -19.45
CA ASP A 268 -1.80 22.63 -20.25
C ASP A 268 -1.20 21.35 -19.66
N ALA A 269 -0.52 21.42 -18.51
CA ALA A 269 0.21 20.29 -17.94
C ALA A 269 -0.70 19.19 -17.36
N ILE A 270 -2.02 19.44 -17.21
CA ILE A 270 -3.04 18.39 -17.00
C ILE A 270 -3.97 18.39 -18.21
N GLU A 271 -4.13 17.23 -18.85
CA GLU A 271 -5.05 17.08 -19.97
C GLU A 271 -6.51 17.29 -19.53
N LEU A 272 -7.30 17.99 -20.36
CA LEU A 272 -8.74 18.03 -20.15
C LEU A 272 -9.33 16.67 -20.50
N VAL A 273 -10.26 16.21 -19.65
CA VAL A 273 -11.04 15.01 -19.94
C VAL A 273 -11.75 15.15 -21.28
N SER A 274 -11.36 14.31 -22.25
CA SER A 274 -11.89 14.34 -23.61
C SER A 274 -13.39 14.05 -23.64
N HIS A 275 -13.85 13.07 -22.85
CA HIS A 275 -15.24 12.61 -22.83
C HIS A 275 -16.21 13.72 -22.32
N PRO A 276 -17.23 14.11 -23.11
CA PRO A 276 -18.04 15.29 -22.84
C PRO A 276 -18.83 15.20 -21.52
N VAL A 277 -19.45 14.05 -21.23
CA VAL A 277 -20.19 13.84 -19.97
C VAL A 277 -19.28 13.93 -18.75
N ARG A 278 -18.11 13.26 -18.77
CA ARG A 278 -17.15 13.33 -17.67
C ARG A 278 -16.65 14.76 -17.46
N ARG A 279 -16.40 15.51 -18.54
CA ARG A 279 -16.00 16.92 -18.48
C ARG A 279 -17.09 17.80 -17.87
N LEU A 280 -18.36 17.58 -18.21
CA LEU A 280 -19.49 18.31 -17.62
C LEU A 280 -19.57 18.07 -16.10
N ILE A 281 -19.42 16.82 -15.67
CA ILE A 281 -19.41 16.46 -14.25
C ILE A 281 -18.22 17.10 -13.54
N ALA A 282 -17.02 16.98 -14.10
CA ALA A 282 -15.80 17.59 -13.54
C ALA A 282 -15.93 19.11 -13.41
N ARG A 283 -16.51 19.78 -14.42
CA ARG A 283 -16.77 21.23 -14.37
C ARG A 283 -17.77 21.61 -13.28
N ARG A 284 -18.83 20.82 -13.08
CA ARG A 284 -19.76 21.06 -11.98
C ARG A 284 -19.07 20.86 -10.62
N ALA A 285 -18.32 19.78 -10.46
CA ALA A 285 -17.59 19.47 -9.23
C ALA A 285 -16.51 20.51 -8.91
N ALA A 286 -15.82 21.04 -9.92
CA ALA A 286 -14.82 22.10 -9.74
C ALA A 286 -15.40 23.37 -9.10
N ARG A 287 -16.72 23.62 -9.22
CA ARG A 287 -17.38 24.76 -8.56
C ARG A 287 -17.54 24.60 -7.05
N GLU A 288 -17.35 23.39 -6.51
CA GLU A 288 -17.33 23.14 -5.07
C GLU A 288 -15.95 23.47 -4.45
N LEU A 289 -14.94 23.74 -5.29
CA LEU A 289 -13.60 24.06 -4.81
C LEU A 289 -13.56 25.47 -4.20
N VAL A 290 -13.11 25.53 -2.95
CA VAL A 290 -12.92 26.77 -2.20
C VAL A 290 -11.42 27.04 -2.06
N ALA A 291 -11.01 28.29 -2.20
CA ALA A 291 -9.61 28.66 -2.03
C ALA A 291 -9.08 28.26 -0.65
N GLY A 292 -7.86 27.71 -0.60
CA GLY A 292 -7.27 27.22 0.66
C GLY A 292 -7.84 25.91 1.19
N ALA A 293 -8.77 25.25 0.49
CA ALA A 293 -9.30 23.96 0.92
C ALA A 293 -8.25 22.84 0.81
N SER A 294 -8.33 21.86 1.72
CA SER A 294 -7.62 20.58 1.57
C SER A 294 -8.45 19.64 0.73
N THR A 295 -7.87 19.11 -0.34
CA THR A 295 -8.59 18.33 -1.35
C THR A 295 -7.84 17.06 -1.70
N ASN A 296 -8.58 15.96 -1.76
CA ASN A 296 -8.17 14.68 -2.35
C ASN A 296 -9.12 14.38 -3.51
N PHE A 297 -8.57 13.99 -4.67
CA PHE A 297 -9.34 13.63 -5.85
C PHE A 297 -9.22 12.14 -6.08
N GLY A 298 -10.29 11.39 -5.81
CA GLY A 298 -10.31 9.94 -6.02
C GLY A 298 -10.18 9.53 -7.49
N PHE A 299 -9.79 8.28 -7.70
CA PHE A 299 -9.67 7.69 -9.03
C PHE A 299 -11.00 7.73 -9.81
N GLY A 300 -10.92 7.93 -11.13
CA GLY A 300 -12.08 7.94 -12.02
C GLY A 300 -12.57 9.35 -12.37
N ILE A 301 -13.88 9.60 -12.28
CA ILE A 301 -14.45 10.90 -12.67
C ILE A 301 -13.81 12.09 -11.91
N PRO A 302 -13.51 12.01 -10.60
CA PRO A 302 -12.87 13.12 -9.90
C PRO A 302 -11.47 13.46 -10.39
N GLY A 303 -10.73 12.53 -11.02
CA GLY A 303 -9.41 12.78 -11.63
C GLY A 303 -9.43 13.86 -12.73
N GLY A 304 -10.60 14.12 -13.32
CA GLY A 304 -10.77 15.21 -14.29
C GLY A 304 -10.91 16.61 -13.70
N ILE A 305 -11.16 16.74 -12.40
CA ILE A 305 -11.44 18.02 -11.74
C ILE A 305 -10.21 18.96 -11.78
N PRO A 306 -8.98 18.51 -11.46
CA PRO A 306 -7.76 19.32 -11.57
C PRO A 306 -7.59 20.00 -12.93
N GLY A 307 -7.74 19.26 -14.03
CA GLY A 307 -7.58 19.79 -15.39
C GLY A 307 -8.61 20.86 -15.73
N VAL A 308 -9.86 20.69 -15.28
CA VAL A 308 -10.89 21.73 -15.42
C VAL A 308 -10.59 22.94 -14.54
N ALA A 309 -10.20 22.70 -13.29
CA ALA A 309 -9.93 23.76 -12.34
C ALA A 309 -8.77 24.68 -12.78
N LEU A 310 -7.68 24.09 -13.29
CA LEU A 310 -6.53 24.81 -13.82
C LEU A 310 -6.87 25.71 -15.03
N ARG A 311 -7.75 25.25 -15.92
CA ARG A 311 -8.04 25.95 -17.18
C ARG A 311 -9.19 26.94 -17.10
N GLU A 312 -10.11 26.74 -16.16
CA GLU A 312 -11.32 27.58 -16.03
C GLU A 312 -11.22 28.62 -14.91
N GLY A 313 -10.01 28.90 -14.42
CA GLY A 313 -9.76 29.97 -13.44
C GLY A 313 -10.31 29.67 -12.05
N VAL A 314 -10.56 28.39 -11.74
CA VAL A 314 -10.91 27.92 -10.40
C VAL A 314 -9.63 27.97 -9.56
N PRO A 315 -9.69 28.25 -8.24
CA PRO A 315 -8.51 28.55 -7.41
C PRO A 315 -7.61 27.33 -7.09
N TYR A 316 -7.27 26.52 -8.11
CA TYR A 316 -6.48 25.29 -8.00
C TYR A 316 -5.11 25.51 -7.33
N GLN A 317 -4.41 26.58 -7.70
CA GLN A 317 -3.09 26.91 -7.12
C GLN A 317 -3.14 27.24 -5.63
N SER A 318 -4.32 27.53 -5.08
CA SER A 318 -4.52 27.80 -3.66
C SER A 318 -4.94 26.57 -2.85
N LEU A 319 -5.15 25.43 -3.50
CA LEU A 319 -5.60 24.21 -2.83
C LEU A 319 -4.41 23.49 -2.16
N TRP A 320 -4.69 22.85 -1.03
CA TRP A 320 -3.78 21.89 -0.40
C TRP A 320 -4.11 20.50 -0.90
N LEU A 321 -3.32 20.02 -1.86
CA LEU A 321 -3.54 18.72 -2.50
C LEU A 321 -2.95 17.60 -1.66
N SER A 322 -3.69 16.50 -1.55
CA SER A 322 -3.25 15.29 -0.86
C SER A 322 -3.75 14.03 -1.55
N VAL A 323 -2.92 13.01 -1.59
CA VAL A 323 -3.29 11.65 -1.99
C VAL A 323 -3.08 10.70 -0.80
N GLU A 324 -3.87 9.66 -0.70
CA GLU A 324 -3.91 8.73 0.44
C GLU A 324 -2.59 7.96 0.66
N GLN A 325 -1.74 7.93 -0.37
CA GLN A 325 -0.39 7.38 -0.36
C GLN A 325 0.59 8.23 0.48
N GLY A 326 0.21 9.45 0.85
CA GLY A 326 0.97 10.35 1.71
C GLY A 326 1.68 11.50 1.00
N VAL A 327 1.52 11.63 -0.32
CA VAL A 327 2.09 12.76 -1.09
C VAL A 327 1.18 13.98 -0.97
N HIS A 328 1.80 15.14 -0.77
CA HIS A 328 1.13 16.42 -0.64
C HIS A 328 1.69 17.43 -1.64
N ASN A 329 0.81 18.28 -2.17
CA ASN A 329 1.14 19.42 -3.00
C ASN A 329 2.04 19.06 -4.20
N GLY A 330 1.40 18.59 -5.27
CA GLY A 330 2.04 18.29 -6.54
C GLY A 330 1.06 18.46 -7.69
N MET A 331 1.42 17.98 -8.87
CA MET A 331 0.46 17.80 -9.95
C MET A 331 -0.03 16.36 -9.91
N MET A 332 -1.35 16.17 -9.79
CA MET A 332 -1.97 14.84 -9.81
C MET A 332 -1.62 14.13 -11.12
N LEU A 333 -1.18 12.88 -11.01
CA LEU A 333 -1.12 11.95 -12.13
C LEU A 333 -2.39 11.09 -12.14
N ASP A 334 -2.76 10.54 -13.30
CA ASP A 334 -3.97 9.70 -13.46
C ASP A 334 -3.61 8.31 -14.01
N ASP A 335 -4.62 7.47 -14.20
CA ASP A 335 -4.53 6.12 -14.72
C ASP A 335 -3.58 5.22 -13.90
N ALA A 336 -2.50 4.72 -14.52
CA ALA A 336 -1.55 3.81 -13.90
C ALA A 336 -0.59 4.51 -12.92
N PHE A 337 -0.56 5.83 -12.93
CA PHE A 337 0.21 6.65 -12.00
C PHE A 337 -0.67 7.33 -10.94
N PHE A 338 -1.95 6.95 -10.83
CA PHE A 338 -2.88 7.63 -9.92
C PHE A 338 -2.29 7.79 -8.51
N GLY A 339 -2.15 9.06 -8.11
CA GLY A 339 -1.37 9.52 -6.97
C GLY A 339 -0.56 10.77 -7.35
#